data_AF-A0A0N0H1M0-F1
#
_entry.id   AF-A0A0N0H1M0-F1
#
_cell.length_a   1.000
_cell.length_b   1.000
_cell.length_c   1.000
_cell.angle_alpha   90.00
_cell.angle_beta   90.00
_cell.angle_gamma   90.00
#
_symmetry.space_group_name_H-M   'P 1'
#
loop_
_entity.id
_entity.type
_entity.pdbx_description
1 polymer ?
#
loop_
_entity_poly.entity_id
_entity_poly.type
_entity_poly.pdbx_seq_one_letter_code
_entity_poly.pdbx_strand_id
1 'polypeptide(L)'
;MARSVTGGGATAWSPAGGSAGKIAVKDGSDDGDPAKAEYYRHDSAGTKRTLWNKSGPGTTSYSGDGSKIIKFKACHENDWDDDDCSGWVAP
;
A
#
# COMPACT_ATOMS: atom_id res chain seq x y z
N MET A 1 -7.47 15.61 0.07
CA MET A 1 -8.09 14.47 0.78
C MET A 1 -7.23 13.24 0.52
N ALA A 2 -7.12 12.30 1.46
CA ALA A 2 -6.35 11.08 1.20
C ALA A 2 -7.09 10.19 0.20
N ARG A 3 -6.38 9.68 -0.80
CA ARG A 3 -6.94 8.69 -1.72
C ARG A 3 -6.64 7.29 -1.18
N SER A 4 -7.63 6.42 -1.22
CA SER A 4 -7.52 4.99 -0.89
C SER A 4 -7.85 4.12 -2.10
N VAL A 5 -7.21 2.95 -2.16
CA VAL A 5 -7.51 1.88 -3.13
C VAL A 5 -7.43 0.53 -2.45
N THR A 6 -8.16 -0.45 -2.98
CA THR A 6 -8.25 -1.80 -2.45
C THR A 6 -7.98 -2.82 -3.56
N GLY A 7 -7.23 -3.88 -3.25
CA GLY A 7 -7.01 -5.06 -4.09
C GLY A 7 -6.94 -6.30 -3.19
N GLY A 8 -7.72 -7.35 -3.51
CA GLY A 8 -7.86 -8.60 -2.74
C GLY A 8 -8.10 -8.46 -1.24
N GLY A 9 -8.55 -7.31 -0.76
CA GLY A 9 -8.76 -7.02 0.66
C GLY A 9 -7.60 -6.30 1.37
N ALA A 10 -6.47 -6.09 0.70
CA ALA A 10 -5.50 -5.07 1.10
C ALA A 10 -6.03 -3.68 0.74
N THR A 11 -5.99 -2.74 1.69
CA THR A 11 -6.34 -1.33 1.43
C THR A 11 -5.14 -0.42 1.66
N ALA A 12 -4.72 0.31 0.64
CA ALA A 12 -3.62 1.28 0.73
C ALA A 12 -4.14 2.71 0.57
N TRP A 13 -3.52 3.67 1.27
CA TRP A 13 -3.87 5.08 1.13
C TRP A 13 -2.68 6.02 1.34
N SER A 14 -2.73 7.15 0.63
CA SER A 14 -1.80 8.26 0.80
C SER A 14 -2.52 9.59 0.50
N PRO A 15 -2.15 10.71 1.14
CA PRO A 15 -1.29 10.83 2.32
C PRO A 15 -1.80 10.04 3.53
N ALA A 16 -0.89 9.33 4.20
CA ALA A 16 -1.17 8.68 5.49
C ALA A 16 -0.63 9.54 6.65
N GLY A 17 -1.34 9.56 7.78
CA GLY A 17 -0.90 10.31 8.97
C GLY A 17 -0.67 11.82 8.73
N GLY A 18 -1.35 12.40 7.74
CA GLY A 18 -1.21 13.82 7.38
C GLY A 18 0.02 14.20 6.54
N SER A 19 0.87 13.24 6.14
CA SER A 19 2.11 13.48 5.39
C SER A 19 2.00 13.03 3.94
N ALA A 20 2.26 13.93 2.98
CA ALA A 20 2.26 13.65 1.55
C ALA A 20 3.33 12.63 1.11
N GLY A 21 4.36 12.42 1.93
CA GLY A 21 5.43 11.44 1.70
C GLY A 21 5.17 10.07 2.32
N LYS A 22 4.01 9.89 2.95
CA LYS A 22 3.66 8.73 3.75
C LYS A 22 2.51 7.98 3.12
N ILE A 23 2.63 6.65 3.13
CA ILE A 23 1.61 5.71 2.70
C ILE A 23 1.38 4.69 3.80
N ALA A 24 0.17 4.16 3.87
CA ALA A 24 -0.17 3.06 4.75
C ALA A 24 -0.83 1.94 3.96
N VAL A 25 -0.74 0.73 4.48
CA VAL A 25 -1.50 -0.43 4.02
C VAL A 25 -2.13 -1.12 5.20
N LYS A 26 -3.42 -1.36 5.09
CA LYS A 26 -4.22 -2.14 6.02
C LYS A 26 -4.50 -3.50 5.39
N ASP A 27 -4.33 -4.52 6.22
CA ASP A 27 -4.82 -5.84 5.90
C ASP A 27 -6.30 -5.92 6.32
N GLY A 28 -7.18 -6.14 5.34
CA GLY A 28 -8.61 -6.23 5.54
C GLY A 28 -9.16 -7.65 5.55
N SER A 29 -8.34 -8.64 5.18
CA SER A 29 -8.75 -10.03 5.00
C SER A 29 -8.20 -10.89 6.12
N ASP A 30 -9.02 -11.83 6.61
CA ASP A 30 -8.62 -12.85 7.59
C ASP A 30 -8.41 -14.18 6.87
N ASP A 31 -7.46 -14.19 5.93
CA ASP A 31 -7.09 -15.35 5.10
C ASP A 31 -5.67 -15.85 5.37
N GLY A 32 -4.88 -15.09 6.16
CA GLY A 32 -3.49 -15.43 6.50
C GLY A 32 -2.46 -14.87 5.52
N ASP A 33 -2.92 -14.22 4.44
CA ASP A 33 -2.05 -13.70 3.39
C ASP A 33 -1.65 -12.23 3.69
N PRO A 34 -0.38 -11.87 3.50
CA PRO A 34 0.10 -10.54 3.86
C PRO A 34 -0.35 -9.47 2.85
N ALA A 35 -0.93 -8.38 3.37
CA ALA A 35 -1.24 -7.20 2.57
C ALA A 35 0.02 -6.35 2.26
N LYS A 36 0.12 -5.82 1.04
CA LYS A 36 1.21 -4.91 0.64
C LYS A 36 0.72 -3.67 -0.10
N ALA A 37 1.45 -2.58 0.05
CA ALA A 37 1.35 -1.41 -0.82
C ALA A 37 2.63 -1.24 -1.62
N GLU A 38 2.48 -1.17 -2.94
CA GLU A 38 3.58 -0.78 -3.82
C GLU A 38 3.46 0.70 -4.16
N TYR A 39 4.57 1.45 -4.10
CA TYR A 39 4.53 2.90 -4.27
C TYR A 39 5.85 3.47 -4.82
N TYR A 40 5.74 4.69 -5.35
CA TYR A 40 6.86 5.49 -5.85
C TYR A 40 6.86 6.88 -5.20
N ARG A 41 8.05 7.46 -5.06
CA ARG A 41 8.24 8.82 -4.52
C ARG A 41 8.79 9.75 -5.58
N HIS A 42 8.50 11.03 -5.46
CA HIS A 42 8.95 12.07 -6.37
C HIS A 42 10.48 12.02 -6.61
N ASP A 43 11.27 12.02 -5.53
CA ASP A 43 12.75 12.09 -5.64
C ASP A 43 13.39 10.74 -5.98
N SER A 44 12.59 9.68 -6.13
CA SER A 44 13.02 8.37 -6.60
C SER A 44 11.95 7.76 -7.51
N ALA A 45 11.52 8.52 -8.51
CA ALA A 45 10.36 8.20 -9.35
C ALA A 45 10.50 6.88 -10.14
N GLY A 46 11.73 6.39 -10.34
CA GLY A 46 12.01 5.08 -10.95
C GLY A 46 12.10 3.91 -9.97
N THR A 47 12.12 4.17 -8.66
CA THR A 47 12.32 3.13 -7.64
C THR A 47 11.00 2.67 -7.05
N LYS A 48 10.58 1.44 -7.39
CA LYS A 48 9.44 0.80 -6.73
C LYS A 48 9.81 0.47 -5.29
N ARG A 49 8.91 0.79 -4.37
CA ARG A 49 9.02 0.44 -2.94
C ARG A 49 7.82 -0.41 -2.55
N THR A 50 8.04 -1.36 -1.64
CA THR A 50 6.99 -2.23 -1.14
C THR A 50 6.91 -2.08 0.37
N LEU A 51 5.75 -1.64 0.85
CA LEU A 51 5.39 -1.64 2.26
C LEU A 51 4.57 -2.89 2.55
N TRP A 52 5.05 -3.72 3.45
CA TRP A 52 4.35 -4.93 3.87
C TRP A 52 3.62 -4.69 5.19
N ASN A 53 2.40 -5.22 5.28
CA ASN A 53 1.72 -5.47 6.53
C ASN A 53 1.65 -6.98 6.78
N LYS A 54 2.52 -7.46 7.67
CA LYS A 54 2.59 -8.88 8.07
C LYS A 54 2.02 -9.10 9.47
N SER A 55 1.36 -8.09 10.05
CA SER A 55 0.80 -8.16 11.39
C SER A 55 -0.59 -8.80 11.42
N GLY A 56 -1.14 -9.17 10.26
CA GLY A 56 -2.40 -9.88 10.11
C GLY A 56 -3.63 -8.97 9.99
N PRO A 57 -4.84 -9.58 9.94
CA PRO A 57 -6.10 -8.89 9.68
C PRO A 57 -6.37 -7.72 10.61
N GLY A 58 -6.91 -6.64 10.05
CA GLY A 58 -7.32 -5.44 10.79
C GLY A 58 -6.17 -4.52 11.20
N THR A 59 -4.92 -4.96 11.06
CA THR A 59 -3.74 -4.16 11.41
C THR A 59 -3.36 -3.21 10.28
N THR A 60 -2.53 -2.20 10.58
CA THR A 60 -2.05 -1.23 9.59
C THR A 60 -0.56 -1.03 9.72
N SER A 61 0.14 -1.10 8.60
CA SER A 61 1.55 -0.76 8.48
C SER A 61 1.69 0.62 7.83
N TYR A 62 2.69 1.38 8.27
CA TYR A 62 2.98 2.72 7.75
C TYR A 62 4.39 2.76 7.20
N SER A 63 4.58 3.42 6.05
CA SER A 63 5.92 3.74 5.59
C SER A 63 6.58 4.77 6.51
N GLY A 64 7.91 4.80 6.52
CA GLY A 64 8.63 5.99 6.99
C GLY A 64 8.28 7.22 6.15
N ASP A 65 8.61 8.41 6.64
CA ASP A 65 8.45 9.65 5.89
C ASP A 65 9.41 9.74 4.69
N GLY A 66 9.22 10.75 3.84
CA GLY A 66 10.04 10.98 2.66
C GLY A 66 9.42 11.99 1.70
N SER A 67 9.93 12.04 0.47
CA SER A 67 9.34 12.86 -0.58
C SER A 67 7.97 12.34 -1.02
N LYS A 68 7.19 13.23 -1.63
CA LYS A 68 5.79 13.02 -1.99
C LYS A 68 5.59 11.69 -2.74
N ILE A 69 4.56 10.94 -2.36
CA ILE A 69 4.12 9.76 -3.11
C ILE A 69 3.52 10.22 -4.43
N ILE A 70 3.94 9.61 -5.54
CA ILE A 70 3.47 10.01 -6.89
C ILE A 70 2.51 9.00 -7.51
N LYS A 71 2.64 7.72 -7.13
CA LYS A 71 1.67 6.68 -7.46
C LYS A 71 1.80 5.50 -6.50
N PHE A 72 0.70 4.80 -6.27
CA PHE A 72 0.65 3.61 -5.44
C PHE A 72 -0.47 2.65 -5.88
N LYS A 73 -0.39 1.41 -5.40
CA LYS A 73 -1.45 0.40 -5.48
C LYS A 73 -1.46 -0.45 -4.20
N ALA A 74 -2.62 -1.03 -3.90
CA ALA A 74 -2.76 -2.06 -2.87
C ALA A 74 -2.72 -3.44 -3.54
N CYS A 75 -2.08 -4.42 -2.91
CA CYS A 75 -2.11 -5.79 -3.34
C CYS A 75 -2.28 -6.70 -2.13
N HIS A 76 -3.10 -7.71 -2.30
CA HIS A 76 -3.19 -8.85 -1.41
C HIS A 76 -2.43 -10.00 -2.08
N GLU A 77 -1.54 -10.65 -1.34
CA GLU A 77 -0.78 -11.79 -1.86
C GLU A 77 -1.70 -13.00 -1.98
N ASN A 78 -1.49 -13.79 -3.03
CA ASN A 78 -2.05 -15.13 -3.14
C ASN A 78 -0.88 -16.10 -3.32
N ASP A 79 -0.65 -17.00 -2.36
CA ASP A 79 0.49 -17.94 -2.39
C ASP A 79 0.52 -18.88 -3.63
N TRP A 80 -0.58 -18.96 -4.39
CA TRP A 80 -0.77 -19.90 -5.51
C TRP A 80 -1.40 -19.29 -6.77
N ASP A 81 -1.59 -17.97 -6.81
CA ASP A 81 -2.20 -17.26 -7.94
C ASP A 81 -1.56 -15.87 -8.10
N ASP A 82 -1.92 -15.15 -9.15
CA ASP A 82 -1.54 -13.74 -9.28
C ASP A 82 -2.07 -12.93 -8.08
N ASP A 83 -1.23 -12.02 -7.56
CA ASP A 83 -1.64 -11.07 -6.53
C ASP A 83 -2.90 -10.31 -6.97
N ASP A 84 -3.92 -10.27 -6.10
CA ASP A 84 -5.08 -9.42 -6.35
C ASP A 84 -4.71 -7.97 -5.99
N CYS A 85 -4.26 -7.26 -7.02
CA CYS A 85 -3.82 -5.88 -6.94
C CYS A 85 -4.86 -4.90 -7.49
N SER A 86 -4.99 -3.77 -6.81
CA SER A 86 -5.59 -2.58 -7.42
C SER A 86 -4.75 -2.09 -8.60
N GLY A 87 -5.39 -1.30 -9.47
CA GLY A 87 -4.65 -0.47 -10.42
C GLY A 87 -3.75 0.57 -9.72
N TRP A 88 -2.76 1.08 -10.44
CA TRP A 88 -1.94 2.20 -9.98
C TRP A 88 -2.76 3.49 -9.96
N VAL A 89 -2.70 4.23 -8.86
CA VAL A 89 -3.36 5.54 -8.71
C VAL A 89 -2.38 6.60 -8.23
N ALA A 90 -2.65 7.86 -8.61
CA ALA A 90 -2.02 9.02 -7.99
C ALA A 90 -2.77 9.42 -6.70
N PRO A 91 -2.06 9.81 -5.63
CA PRO A 91 -2.65 10.25 -4.36
C PRO A 91 -3.47 11.54 -4.45
#